data_AF-A0A3C1B5N8-F1
#
_entry.id   AF-A0A3C1B5N8-F1
#
_cell.length_a   1.000
_cell.length_b   1.000
_cell.length_c   1.000
_cell.angle_alpha   90.00
_cell.angle_beta   90.00
_cell.angle_gamma   90.00
#
_symmetry.space_group_name_H-M   'P 1'
#
loop_
_entity.id
_entity.type
_entity.pdbx_description
1 polymer ?
#
loop_
_entity_poly.entity_id
_entity_poly.type
_entity_poly.pdbx_seq_one_letter_code
_entity_poly.pdbx_strand_id
1 'polypeptide(L)' 'VRVNGHASLTADPDLCASFSDNKGSPVCVMVITVQEVYIQCEKSVKRAALW' A
#
# COMPACT_ATOMS: atom_id res chain seq x y z
N VAL A 1 -4.20 -3.10 9.54
CA VAL A 1 -4.70 -4.08 8.51
C VAL A 1 -3.50 -4.64 7.76
N ARG A 2 -3.44 -5.95 7.51
CA ARG A 2 -2.36 -6.57 6.71
C ARG A 2 -2.90 -6.93 5.32
N VAL A 3 -2.15 -6.57 4.29
CA VAL A 3 -2.44 -6.87 2.89
C VAL A 3 -1.27 -7.66 2.32
N ASN A 4 -1.53 -8.86 1.83
CA ASN A 4 -0.56 -9.66 1.06
C ASN A 4 -0.94 -9.58 -0.42
N GLY A 5 0.07 -9.46 -1.29
CA GLY A 5 -0.15 -9.35 -2.73
C GLY A 5 1.14 -9.15 -3.51
N HIS A 6 1.00 -8.88 -4.80
CA HIS A 6 2.13 -8.56 -5.69
C HIS A 6 2.22 -7.06 -5.88
N ALA A 7 3.43 -6.51 -5.73
CA ALA A 7 3.69 -5.10 -5.97
C ALA A 7 4.45 -4.90 -7.29
N SER A 8 4.06 -3.88 -8.05
CA SER A 8 4.81 -3.37 -9.19
C SER A 8 4.98 -1.85 -9.08
N LEU A 9 6.11 -1.34 -9.59
CA LEU A 9 6.35 0.09 -9.69
C LEU A 9 6.06 0.55 -11.11
N THR A 10 5.44 1.72 -11.24
CA THR A 10 5.22 2.38 -12.53
C THR A 10 5.46 3.87 -12.41
N ALA A 11 5.96 4.47 -13.49
CA ALA A 11 6.13 5.90 -13.65
C ALA A 11 5.14 6.46 -14.70
N ASP A 12 4.00 5.80 -14.87
CA ASP A 12 2.91 6.26 -15.73
C ASP A 12 2.49 7.70 -15.34
N PRO A 13 2.60 8.68 -16.25
CA PRO A 13 2.34 10.08 -15.94
C PRO A 13 0.91 10.37 -15.48
N ASP A 14 -0.09 9.71 -16.07
CA ASP A 14 -1.50 9.94 -15.76
C ASP A 14 -1.82 9.37 -14.37
N LEU A 15 -1.29 8.18 -14.09
CA LEU A 15 -1.43 7.58 -12.77
C LEU A 15 -0.69 8.40 -11.70
N CYS A 16 0.56 8.82 -11.94
CA CYS A 16 1.28 9.70 -11.02
C CYS A 16 0.52 11.02 -10.78
N ALA A 17 -0.04 11.63 -11.82
CA ALA A 17 -0.81 12.86 -11.70
C ALA A 17 -2.03 12.69 -10.76
N SER A 18 -2.69 11.52 -10.77
CA SER A 18 -3.82 11.22 -9.89
C SER A 18 -3.46 11.18 -8.39
N PHE A 19 -2.18 11.00 -8.05
CA PHE A 19 -1.66 11.00 -6.66
C PHE A 19 -0.95 12.31 -6.29
N SER A 20 -1.12 13.38 -7.07
CA SER A 20 -0.50 14.68 -6.77
C SER A 20 -1.07 15.29 -5.49
N ASP A 21 -0.19 15.87 -4.67
CA ASP A 21 -0.58 16.68 -3.52
C ASP A 21 0.00 18.11 -3.64
N ASN A 22 -0.02 18.89 -2.55
CA ASN A 22 0.54 20.24 -2.52
C ASN A 22 2.04 20.31 -2.88
N LYS A 23 2.75 19.18 -2.93
CA LYS A 23 4.17 19.07 -3.30
C LYS A 23 4.38 18.61 -4.75
N GLY A 24 3.30 18.43 -5.52
CA GLY A 24 3.34 17.99 -6.92
C GLY A 24 3.10 16.48 -7.08
N SER A 25 3.29 15.99 -8.30
CA SER A 25 3.12 14.57 -8.63
C SER A 25 4.33 13.75 -8.18
N PRO A 26 4.14 12.53 -7.64
CA PRO A 26 5.24 11.62 -7.38
C PRO A 26 5.95 11.19 -8.67
N VAL A 27 7.22 10.79 -8.54
CA VAL A 27 8.04 10.30 -9.68
C VAL A 27 7.59 8.90 -10.14
N CYS A 28 7.07 8.10 -9.22
CA CYS A 28 6.51 6.79 -9.51
C CYS A 28 5.48 6.41 -8.43
N VAL A 29 4.64 5.45 -8.74
CA VAL A 29 3.66 4.88 -7.83
C VAL A 29 3.82 3.37 -7.75
N MET A 30 3.48 2.80 -6.59
CA MET A 30 3.45 1.35 -6.38
C MET A 30 2.02 0.84 -6.49
N VAL A 31 1.77 -0.05 -7.43
CA VAL A 31 0.49 -0.75 -7.59
C VAL A 31 0.58 -2.09 -6.88
N ILE A 32 -0.33 -2.34 -5.93
CA ILE A 32 -0.40 -3.61 -5.21
C ILE A 32 -1.63 -4.37 -5.70
N THR A 33 -1.41 -5.47 -6.42
CA THR A 33 -2.46 -6.45 -6.71
C THR A 33 -2.69 -7.30 -5.46
N VAL A 34 -3.79 -7.02 -4.77
CA VAL A 34 -4.15 -7.67 -3.51
C VAL A 34 -4.53 -9.13 -3.75
N GLN A 35 -3.95 -10.04 -2.97
CA GLN A 35 -4.33 -11.45 -2.94
C GLN A 35 -5.12 -11.79 -1.69
N GLU A 36 -4.70 -11.26 -0.54
CA GLU A 36 -5.33 -11.56 0.75
C GLU A 36 -5.32 -10.31 1.64
N VAL A 37 -6.40 -10.13 2.41
CA VAL A 37 -6.53 -9.06 3.39
C VAL A 37 -6.90 -9.66 4.73
N TYR A 38 -6.09 -9.36 5.74
CA TYR A 38 -6.36 -9.76 7.12
C TYR A 38 -6.72 -8.52 7.94
N ILE A 39 -7.95 -8.51 8.41
CA ILE A 39 -8.45 -7.48 9.32
C ILE A 39 -8.29 -8.03 10.73
N GLN A 40 -7.24 -7.58 11.41
CA GLN A 40 -6.95 -7.92 12.78
C GLN A 40 -7.05 -6.66 13.62
N CYS A 41 -7.58 -6.76 14.84
CA CYS A 41 -7.37 -5.71 15.84
C CYS A 41 -5.86 -5.64 16.09
N GLU A 42 -5.22 -4.52 15.76
CA GLU A 42 -3.77 -4.37 15.90
C GLU A 42 -3.28 -4.62 17.34
N LYS A 43 -4.14 -4.33 18.33
CA LYS A 43 -3.86 -4.63 19.75
C LYS A 43 -3.81 -6.13 20.05
N SER A 44 -4.47 -6.98 19.26
CA SER A 44 -4.46 -8.44 19.46
C SER A 44 -3.13 -9.05 19.01
N VAL A 45 -2.66 -8.68 17.81
CA VAL A 45 -1.38 -9.15 17.24
C VAL A 45 -0.21 -8.78 18.15
N LYS A 46 -0.17 -7.52 18.61
CA LYS A 46 0.87 -7.05 19.55
C LYS A 46 0.84 -7.80 20.89
N ARG A 47 -0.36 -8.10 21.41
CA ARG A 47 -0.52 -8.83 22.69
C ARG A 47 -0.20 -10.32 22.57
N ALA A 48 -0.38 -10.91 21.40
CA ALA A 48 -0.12 -12.31 21.14
C ALA A 48 1.37 -12.63 20.89
N ALA A 49 2.25 -11.63 20.85
CA ALA A 49 3.69 -11.79 20.56
C ALA A 49 3.97 -12.59 19.27
N LEU A 50 3.11 -12.42 18.26
CA LEU A 50 3.20 -13.10 16.95
C LEU A 50 4.08 -12.32 15.96
N TRP A 51 4.87 -11.37 16.46
CA TRP A 51 5.78 -10.53 15.69
C TRP A 51 7.10 -10.38 16.43
#